data_AF-A0ABD0VME5-F1
#
_entry.id   AF-A0ABD0VME5-F1
#
_cell.length_a   1.000
_cell.length_b   1.000
_cell.length_c   1.000
_cell.angle_alpha   90.00
_cell.angle_beta   90.00
_cell.angle_gamma   90.00
#
_symmetry.space_group_name_H-M   'P 1'
#
loop_
_entity.id
_entity.type
_entity.pdbx_description
1 polymer ?
#
loop_
_entity_poly.entity_id
_entity_poly.type
_entity_poly.pdbx_seq_one_letter_code
_entity_poly.pdbx_strand_id
1 'polypeptide(L)'
;MKSLFLPLLPLQIRYFQFSHSHPLNPKIISNHCPQLRLKSSPTSCSRSHATMPSKGPVLPAAEGRSLCGEIHVIIGPMFAGKTTALLRRIQLAVDSGRRVAIIKSDKDNRYGLDSVVSHDGAKMPCFAVPELSVLRSKMGDEDYNMLDVIGIDEAQFFEDLYDFCHIAADHDGKTVIVAGLDGDYLRRKFGSVLDIIPLADSVTKLNSRCELCGRPAFFTLRKSDQTGTELIGGADVYMPVCRRHYINGQAVIESTRLILEAKKIEPYSEAVPLSNC
;
A
#
# COMPACT_ATOMS: atom_id res chain seq x y z
N MET A 1 47.32 -13.47 25.24
CA MET A 1 46.35 -13.48 26.36
C MET A 1 45.92 -12.04 26.64
N LYS A 2 44.60 -11.85 26.88
CA LYS A 2 43.84 -10.58 27.06
C LYS A 2 43.53 -9.89 25.71
N SER A 3 42.38 -10.09 25.06
CA SER A 3 40.97 -9.86 25.47
C SER A 3 40.76 -8.45 26.03
N LEU A 4 40.24 -7.56 25.20
CA LEU A 4 39.42 -6.42 25.60
C LEU A 4 38.23 -6.32 24.64
N PHE A 5 37.09 -6.75 25.16
CA PHE A 5 35.75 -6.47 24.66
C PHE A 5 35.57 -4.97 24.43
N LEU A 6 35.17 -4.56 23.23
CA LEU A 6 34.44 -3.31 23.03
C LEU A 6 32.94 -3.64 22.98
N PRO A 7 32.09 -2.93 23.75
CA PRO A 7 30.66 -3.18 23.75
C PRO A 7 30.04 -2.71 22.43
N LEU A 8 29.21 -3.58 21.85
CA LEU A 8 28.28 -3.24 20.79
C LEU A 8 27.32 -2.16 21.32
N LEU A 9 27.40 -0.95 20.76
CA LEU A 9 26.39 0.08 20.96
C LEU A 9 25.09 -0.35 20.24
N PRO A 10 23.91 -0.19 20.86
CA PRO A 10 22.65 -0.55 20.24
C PRO A 10 22.35 0.39 19.06
N LEU A 11 21.77 -0.17 17.98
CA LEU A 11 21.28 0.58 16.83
C LEU A 11 20.36 1.71 17.31
N GLN A 12 20.75 2.97 17.05
CA GLN A 12 19.83 4.11 17.16
C GLN A 12 18.72 3.94 16.12
N ILE A 13 17.55 3.50 16.56
CA ILE A 13 16.30 3.56 15.81
C ILE A 13 15.97 5.04 15.62
N ARG A 14 16.24 5.57 14.43
CA ARG A 14 15.93 6.97 14.10
C ARG A 14 14.42 7.09 13.85
N TYR A 15 13.72 7.59 14.85
CA TYR A 15 12.41 8.22 14.67
C TYR A 15 12.54 9.45 13.78
N PHE A 16 11.66 9.58 12.78
CA PHE A 16 11.55 10.80 12.00
C PHE A 16 10.73 11.84 12.76
N GLN A 17 11.41 12.74 13.47
CA GLN A 17 10.93 14.10 13.67
C GLN A 17 11.83 15.01 12.83
N PHE A 18 11.29 15.58 11.75
CA PHE A 18 12.00 16.65 11.04
C PHE A 18 12.04 17.88 11.97
N SER A 19 13.21 18.17 12.53
CA SER A 19 13.47 19.39 13.27
C SER A 19 13.27 20.60 12.35
N HIS A 20 12.30 21.44 12.69
CA HIS A 20 12.03 22.69 11.98
C HIS A 20 13.27 23.60 12.02
N SER A 21 13.81 23.92 10.86
CA SER A 21 14.68 25.08 10.70
C SER A 21 14.30 25.87 9.45
N HIS A 22 14.01 27.14 9.70
CA HIS A 22 13.75 28.29 8.82
C HIS A 22 12.30 28.59 8.39
N PRO A 23 11.77 29.76 8.83
CA PRO A 23 10.46 30.25 8.39
C PRO A 23 10.59 30.91 7.02
N LEU A 24 9.83 30.39 6.03
CA LEU A 24 9.55 31.14 4.81
C LEU A 24 8.36 32.06 5.03
N ASN A 25 8.63 33.34 4.80
CA ASN A 25 7.77 34.50 4.93
C ASN A 25 6.75 34.55 3.77
N PRO A 26 5.42 34.57 4.00
CA PRO A 26 4.47 34.86 2.94
C PRO A 26 3.97 36.29 3.05
N LYS A 27 4.44 37.15 2.14
CA LYS A 27 3.89 38.47 1.87
C LYS A 27 3.21 38.45 0.49
N ILE A 28 1.90 38.77 0.50
CA ILE A 28 1.11 39.40 -0.58
C ILE A 28 0.78 38.39 -1.72
N ILE A 29 -0.45 38.17 -2.20
CA ILE A 29 -1.48 39.08 -2.71
C ILE A 29 -2.88 38.44 -2.63
N SER A 30 -3.84 39.26 -2.18
CA SER A 30 -5.29 39.09 -2.27
C SER A 30 -5.78 38.84 -3.68
N ASN A 31 -6.82 38.03 -3.87
CA ASN A 31 -7.88 38.42 -4.79
C ASN A 31 -9.22 37.77 -4.45
N HIS A 32 -10.23 38.62 -4.60
CA HIS A 32 -11.62 38.50 -4.22
C HIS A 32 -12.36 37.29 -4.84
N CYS A 33 -13.28 36.72 -4.07
CA CYS A 33 -14.46 36.03 -4.61
C CYS A 33 -15.71 36.48 -3.82
N PRO A 34 -16.74 37.05 -4.46
CA PRO A 34 -17.87 37.66 -3.76
C PRO A 34 -18.89 36.64 -3.24
N GLN A 35 -19.37 36.90 -2.02
CA GLN A 35 -20.42 36.17 -1.33
C GLN A 35 -21.78 36.28 -2.06
N LEU A 36 -22.41 35.13 -2.33
CA LEU A 36 -23.83 35.05 -2.65
C LEU A 36 -24.65 34.97 -1.35
N ARG A 37 -25.31 36.09 -1.03
CA ARG A 37 -26.38 36.22 -0.03
C ARG A 37 -27.59 35.38 -0.44
N LEU A 38 -28.05 34.51 0.45
CA LEU A 38 -29.45 34.08 0.49
C LEU A 38 -30.11 34.71 1.72
N LYS A 39 -31.21 35.42 1.45
CA LYS A 39 -32.09 36.07 2.43
C LYS A 39 -33.11 35.05 2.94
N SER A 40 -33.37 35.03 4.24
CA SER A 40 -34.70 34.70 4.77
C SER A 40 -35.00 35.58 5.98
N SER A 41 -36.23 36.08 5.97
CA SER A 41 -36.84 37.11 6.81
C SER A 41 -37.31 36.58 8.19
N PRO A 42 -37.67 37.47 9.13
CA PRO A 42 -37.78 37.15 10.54
C PRO A 42 -39.20 36.73 10.92
N THR A 43 -39.32 35.81 11.86
CA THR A 43 -40.55 35.61 12.65
C THR A 43 -40.21 35.61 14.13
N SER A 44 -40.77 36.61 14.80
CA SER A 44 -40.81 36.83 16.23
C SER A 44 -41.44 35.66 17.00
N CYS A 45 -40.85 35.27 18.11
CA CYS A 45 -41.62 34.75 19.23
C CYS A 45 -40.96 35.11 20.57
N SER A 46 -41.83 35.30 21.54
CA SER A 46 -41.75 36.09 22.76
C SER A 46 -40.75 35.63 23.82
N ARG A 47 -40.24 36.64 24.55
CA ARG A 47 -39.56 36.51 25.85
C ARG A 47 -40.48 35.82 26.87
N SER A 48 -39.97 34.78 27.51
CA SER A 48 -40.33 34.42 28.88
C SER A 48 -39.06 34.24 29.69
N HIS A 49 -39.01 34.94 30.84
CA HIS A 49 -37.98 34.79 31.85
C HIS A 49 -37.97 33.36 32.37
N ALA A 50 -36.81 32.70 32.29
CA ALA A 50 -36.50 31.54 33.10
C ALA A 50 -35.05 31.68 33.60
N THR A 51 -34.93 31.52 34.90
CA THR A 51 -33.80 31.76 35.78
C THR A 51 -32.55 30.97 35.38
N MET A 52 -31.40 31.63 35.37
CA MET A 52 -30.07 31.02 35.19
C MET A 52 -29.75 30.09 36.38
N PRO A 53 -29.41 28.80 36.19
CA PRO A 53 -28.69 28.07 37.20
C PRO A 53 -27.20 28.40 37.10
N SER A 54 -26.60 28.60 38.27
CA SER A 54 -25.19 28.91 38.51
C SER A 54 -24.22 27.99 37.77
N LYS A 55 -23.19 28.61 37.17
CA LYS A 55 -22.00 27.93 36.64
C LYS A 55 -21.29 27.17 37.77
N GLY A 56 -21.48 25.85 37.81
CA GLY A 56 -20.52 24.96 38.47
C GLY A 56 -19.22 24.91 37.65
N PRO A 57 -18.08 24.50 38.25
CA PRO A 57 -16.84 24.35 37.52
C PRO A 57 -17.04 23.30 36.42
N VAL A 58 -16.93 23.74 35.17
CA VAL A 58 -16.87 22.84 34.01
C VAL A 58 -15.54 22.11 34.13
N LEU A 59 -15.59 20.89 34.66
CA LEU A 59 -14.50 19.93 34.54
C LEU A 59 -14.20 19.80 33.03
N PRO A 60 -12.92 19.85 32.61
CA PRO A 60 -12.61 19.65 31.20
C PRO A 60 -13.12 18.26 30.83
N ALA A 61 -14.05 18.21 29.87
CA ALA A 61 -14.43 16.97 29.23
C ALA A 61 -13.12 16.37 28.70
N ALA A 62 -12.72 15.23 29.27
CA ALA A 62 -11.69 14.41 28.67
C ALA A 62 -12.22 14.06 27.27
N GLU A 63 -11.67 14.71 26.25
CA GLU A 63 -11.87 14.29 24.87
C GLU A 63 -11.30 12.88 24.78
N GLY A 64 -12.17 11.89 24.97
CA GLY A 64 -11.86 10.50 24.70
C GLY A 64 -11.52 10.43 23.23
N ARG A 65 -10.22 10.39 22.92
CA ARG A 65 -9.75 9.95 21.61
C ARG A 65 -10.46 8.64 21.32
N SER A 66 -11.24 8.57 20.24
CA SER A 66 -11.73 7.29 19.74
C SER A 66 -10.54 6.36 19.64
N LEU A 67 -10.55 5.29 20.44
CA LEU A 67 -9.44 4.33 20.55
C LEU A 67 -9.35 3.41 19.33
N CYS A 68 -10.25 3.56 18.36
CA CYS A 68 -10.26 2.78 17.13
C CYS A 68 -9.38 3.47 16.07
N GLY A 69 -8.46 2.70 15.51
CA GLY A 69 -7.70 3.07 14.32
C GLY A 69 -8.56 3.05 13.06
N GLU A 70 -7.88 3.14 11.91
CA GLU A 70 -8.52 3.15 10.59
C GLU A 70 -7.71 2.28 9.63
N ILE A 71 -8.38 1.60 8.69
CA ILE A 71 -7.75 0.80 7.65
C ILE A 71 -8.08 1.42 6.28
N HIS A 72 -7.04 1.73 5.51
CA HIS A 72 -7.17 2.26 4.16
C HIS A 72 -6.41 1.40 3.16
N VAL A 73 -7.12 0.87 2.17
CA VAL A 73 -6.55 -0.06 1.18
C VAL A 73 -6.43 0.61 -0.18
N ILE A 74 -5.26 0.50 -0.79
CA ILE A 74 -4.92 0.98 -2.13
C ILE A 74 -4.57 -0.23 -2.99
N ILE A 75 -5.48 -0.58 -3.90
CA ILE A 75 -5.34 -1.74 -4.79
C ILE A 75 -5.21 -1.33 -6.25
N GLY A 76 -4.81 -2.28 -7.10
CA GLY A 76 -4.75 -2.10 -8.55
C GLY A 76 -3.63 -2.90 -9.20
N PRO A 77 -3.56 -2.93 -10.54
CA PRO A 77 -2.56 -3.71 -11.26
C PRO A 77 -1.14 -3.19 -11.01
N MET A 78 -0.15 -3.92 -11.52
CA MET A 78 1.22 -3.39 -11.61
C MET A 78 1.23 -2.07 -12.40
N PHE A 79 2.18 -1.18 -12.06
CA PHE A 79 2.36 0.13 -12.69
C PHE A 79 1.20 1.14 -12.48
N ALA A 80 0.29 0.88 -11.54
CA ALA A 80 -0.80 1.79 -11.20
C ALA A 80 -0.42 2.90 -10.20
N GLY A 81 0.85 2.97 -9.76
CA GLY A 81 1.30 3.99 -8.81
C GLY A 81 0.88 3.75 -7.35
N LYS A 82 0.64 2.49 -6.95
CA LYS A 82 0.21 2.12 -5.59
C LYS A 82 1.21 2.58 -4.52
N THR A 83 2.48 2.21 -4.66
CA THR A 83 3.57 2.66 -3.79
C THR A 83 3.66 4.18 -3.73
N THR A 84 3.55 4.88 -4.87
CA THR A 84 3.52 6.36 -4.89
C THR A 84 2.36 6.92 -4.07
N ALA A 85 1.16 6.36 -4.20
CA ALA A 85 -0.02 6.78 -3.44
C ALA A 85 0.13 6.50 -1.93
N LEU A 86 0.71 5.34 -1.56
CA LEU A 86 1.06 5.02 -0.17
C LEU A 86 2.03 6.03 0.41
N LEU A 87 3.19 6.22 -0.24
CA LEU A 87 4.23 7.16 0.22
C LEU A 87 3.70 8.59 0.35
N ARG A 88 2.82 9.02 -0.56
CA ARG A 88 2.17 10.33 -0.45
C ARG A 88 1.33 10.46 0.83
N ARG A 89 0.54 9.44 1.19
CA ARG A 89 -0.25 9.46 2.42
C ARG A 89 0.62 9.41 3.67
N ILE A 90 1.70 8.62 3.63
CA ILE A 90 2.69 8.57 4.72
C ILE A 90 3.36 9.94 4.89
N GLN A 91 3.79 10.59 3.81
CA GLN A 91 4.39 11.92 3.88
C GLN A 91 3.43 12.94 4.50
N LEU A 92 2.15 12.94 4.12
CA LEU A 92 1.15 13.82 4.73
C LEU A 92 0.99 13.59 6.25
N ALA A 93 1.09 12.33 6.70
CA ALA A 93 1.06 12.01 8.12
C ALA A 93 2.30 12.55 8.85
N VAL A 94 3.49 12.37 8.27
CA VAL A 94 4.76 12.93 8.79
C VAL A 94 4.68 14.46 8.88
N ASP A 95 4.19 15.12 7.82
CA ASP A 95 4.02 16.58 7.77
C ASP A 95 3.03 17.09 8.82
N SER A 96 2.10 16.23 9.25
CA SER A 96 1.15 16.49 10.33
C SER A 96 1.69 16.15 11.73
N GLY A 97 2.97 15.79 11.84
CA GLY A 97 3.64 15.45 13.10
C GLY A 97 3.31 14.05 13.64
N ARG A 98 2.69 13.18 12.83
CA ARG A 98 2.37 11.79 13.21
C ARG A 98 3.60 10.90 13.05
N ARG A 99 3.79 9.96 13.97
CA ARG A 99 4.86 8.95 13.88
C ARG A 99 4.44 7.83 12.95
N VAL A 100 5.32 7.49 12.02
CA VAL A 100 5.01 6.54 10.95
C VAL A 100 6.03 5.41 10.89
N ALA A 101 5.58 4.23 10.46
CA ALA A 101 6.44 3.15 10.02
C ALA A 101 6.00 2.71 8.62
N ILE A 102 6.95 2.33 7.76
CA ILE A 102 6.68 1.73 6.46
C ILE A 102 7.26 0.32 6.47
N ILE A 103 6.50 -0.65 5.99
CA ILE A 103 6.84 -2.07 5.95
C ILE A 103 6.73 -2.55 4.50
N LYS A 104 7.67 -3.41 4.09
CA LYS A 104 7.61 -4.14 2.83
C LYS A 104 7.99 -5.60 3.05
N SER A 105 7.50 -6.49 2.20
CA SER A 105 7.92 -7.89 2.24
C SER A 105 9.38 -8.01 1.78
N ASP A 106 10.17 -8.82 2.48
CA ASP A 106 11.54 -9.18 2.06
C ASP A 106 11.56 -10.05 0.79
N LYS A 107 10.44 -10.70 0.47
CA LYS A 107 10.22 -11.40 -0.80
C LYS A 107 10.31 -10.43 -1.99
N ASP A 108 10.06 -9.13 -1.82
CA ASP A 108 10.26 -8.14 -2.88
C ASP A 108 11.64 -7.47 -2.82
N ASN A 109 12.60 -8.05 -3.52
CA ASN A 109 13.97 -7.53 -3.61
C ASN A 109 14.25 -6.65 -4.85
N ARG A 110 13.23 -6.26 -5.64
CA ARG A 110 13.42 -5.55 -6.93
C ARG A 110 14.17 -4.22 -6.83
N TYR A 111 14.05 -3.53 -5.69
CA TYR A 111 14.61 -2.20 -5.48
C TYR A 111 15.48 -2.08 -4.21
N GLY A 112 15.92 -3.22 -3.65
CA GLY A 112 16.68 -3.30 -2.39
C GLY A 112 15.81 -3.52 -1.15
N LEU A 113 16.45 -3.96 -0.05
CA LEU A 113 15.78 -4.33 1.20
C LEU A 113 15.48 -3.12 2.10
N ASP A 114 16.30 -2.06 2.06
CA ASP A 114 16.27 -1.00 3.09
C ASP A 114 15.43 0.23 2.73
N SER A 115 14.77 0.24 1.57
CA SER A 115 13.91 1.36 1.16
C SER A 115 12.73 0.92 0.32
N VAL A 116 11.58 1.55 0.54
CA VAL A 116 10.48 1.52 -0.43
C VAL A 116 10.79 2.58 -1.48
N VAL A 117 10.94 2.13 -2.71
CA VAL A 117 11.22 2.98 -3.87
C VAL A 117 9.99 2.98 -4.75
N SER A 118 9.32 4.11 -4.85
CA SER A 118 8.30 4.27 -5.88
C SER A 118 8.94 4.27 -7.27
N HIS A 119 8.18 3.88 -8.28
CA HIS A 119 8.62 3.98 -9.68
C HIS A 119 9.02 5.42 -10.06
N ASP A 120 8.46 6.43 -9.39
CA ASP A 120 8.74 7.85 -9.62
C ASP A 120 9.99 8.35 -8.86
N GLY A 121 10.72 7.45 -8.20
CA GLY A 121 12.01 7.75 -7.56
C GLY A 121 11.94 8.25 -6.12
N ALA A 122 10.74 8.44 -5.54
CA ALA A 122 10.62 8.73 -4.12
C ALA A 122 11.09 7.53 -3.28
N LYS A 123 11.94 7.79 -2.28
CA LYS A 123 12.50 6.78 -1.37
C LYS A 123 12.24 7.17 0.08
N MET A 124 11.69 6.24 0.85
CA MET A 124 11.59 6.36 2.31
C MET A 124 12.15 5.09 2.96
N PRO A 125 12.84 5.19 4.12
CA PRO A 125 13.27 4.01 4.86
C PRO A 125 12.08 3.14 5.25
N CYS A 126 12.29 1.83 5.26
CA CYS A 126 11.25 0.86 5.59
C CYS A 126 11.81 -0.34 6.33
N PHE A 127 10.94 -1.06 7.02
CA PHE A 127 11.22 -2.38 7.55
C PHE A 127 10.94 -3.43 6.46
N ALA A 128 12.00 -4.03 5.91
CA ALA A 128 11.85 -5.30 5.20
C ALA A 128 11.72 -6.44 6.22
N VAL A 129 10.64 -7.20 6.12
CA VAL A 129 10.29 -8.30 7.03
C VAL A 129 9.61 -9.43 6.27
N PRO A 130 9.74 -10.70 6.72
CA PRO A 130 9.03 -11.83 6.14
C PRO A 130 7.54 -11.84 6.51
N GLU A 131 7.20 -11.36 7.70
CA GLU A 131 5.85 -11.33 8.29
C GLU A 131 5.63 -9.98 8.99
N LEU A 132 4.38 -9.52 9.10
CA LEU A 132 4.05 -8.25 9.75
C LEU A 132 4.13 -8.36 11.28
N SER A 133 3.83 -9.54 11.82
CA SER A 133 3.83 -9.85 13.26
C SER A 133 5.15 -9.51 13.96
N VAL A 134 6.29 -9.54 13.23
CA VAL A 134 7.62 -9.27 13.78
C VAL A 134 7.93 -7.78 13.95
N LEU A 135 7.09 -6.88 13.42
CA LEU A 135 7.33 -5.44 13.48
C LEU A 135 7.56 -4.96 14.91
N ARG A 136 6.64 -5.33 15.80
CA ARG A 136 6.63 -4.89 17.20
C ARG A 136 7.88 -5.37 17.95
N SER A 137 8.29 -6.63 17.76
CA SER A 137 9.51 -7.15 18.39
C SER A 137 10.79 -6.55 17.80
N LYS A 138 10.80 -6.23 16.50
CA LYS A 138 11.94 -5.63 15.79
C LYS A 138 12.21 -4.19 16.23
N MET A 139 11.17 -3.42 16.54
CA MET A 139 11.32 -2.03 16.98
C MET A 139 11.27 -1.85 18.49
N GLY A 140 10.63 -2.76 19.23
CA GLY A 140 10.41 -2.65 20.66
C GLY A 140 9.03 -2.08 21.00
N ASP A 141 8.53 -2.43 22.19
CA ASP A 141 7.16 -2.10 22.61
C ASP A 141 6.91 -0.60 22.72
N GLU A 142 7.79 0.15 23.38
CA GLU A 142 7.66 1.61 23.53
C GLU A 142 7.58 2.29 22.16
N ASP A 143 8.47 1.86 21.30
CA ASP A 143 8.73 2.33 19.96
C ASP A 143 7.56 2.05 19.01
N TYR A 144 6.95 0.87 19.11
CA TYR A 144 5.72 0.50 18.41
C TYR A 144 4.51 1.28 18.95
N ASN A 145 4.37 1.39 20.28
CA ASN A 145 3.24 2.05 20.91
C ASN A 145 3.15 3.53 20.53
N MET A 146 4.28 4.19 20.29
CA MET A 146 4.34 5.57 19.82
C MET A 146 3.93 5.79 18.36
N LEU A 147 3.81 4.74 17.54
CA LEU A 147 3.38 4.89 16.14
C LEU A 147 1.92 5.37 16.04
N ASP A 148 1.65 6.24 15.09
CA ASP A 148 0.29 6.68 14.75
C ASP A 148 -0.18 6.07 13.42
N VAL A 149 0.74 5.83 12.48
CA VAL A 149 0.44 5.33 11.13
C VAL A 149 1.39 4.20 10.73
N ILE A 150 0.86 3.14 10.15
CA ILE A 150 1.62 2.02 9.61
C ILE A 150 1.31 1.88 8.11
N GLY A 151 2.30 2.09 7.26
CA GLY A 151 2.22 1.85 5.83
C GLY A 151 2.72 0.44 5.47
N ILE A 152 1.96 -0.31 4.69
CA ILE A 152 2.33 -1.66 4.22
C ILE A 152 2.34 -1.64 2.69
N ASP A 153 3.51 -1.84 2.09
CA ASP A 153 3.64 -1.99 0.63
C ASP A 153 3.77 -3.46 0.22
N GLU A 154 3.36 -3.74 -1.01
CA GLU A 154 3.36 -5.09 -1.61
C GLU A 154 2.64 -6.14 -0.73
N ALA A 155 1.50 -5.72 -0.15
CA ALA A 155 0.79 -6.44 0.89
C ALA A 155 0.31 -7.84 0.51
N GLN A 156 0.22 -8.16 -0.79
CA GLN A 156 -0.14 -9.49 -1.28
C GLN A 156 0.84 -10.60 -0.88
N PHE A 157 2.04 -10.25 -0.41
CA PHE A 157 3.05 -11.21 0.05
C PHE A 157 2.98 -11.56 1.54
N PHE A 158 2.12 -10.87 2.31
CA PHE A 158 1.94 -11.11 3.74
C PHE A 158 0.71 -12.00 4.00
N GLU A 159 0.95 -13.20 4.54
CA GLU A 159 -0.11 -14.14 4.89
C GLU A 159 -0.86 -13.70 6.15
N ASP A 160 -0.16 -13.03 7.08
CA ASP A 160 -0.66 -12.50 8.35
C ASP A 160 -1.30 -11.10 8.24
N LEU A 161 -1.55 -10.62 7.01
CA LEU A 161 -2.10 -9.28 6.75
C LEU A 161 -3.43 -9.01 7.46
N TYR A 162 -4.34 -9.99 7.47
CA TYR A 162 -5.65 -9.83 8.08
C TYR A 162 -5.53 -9.60 9.59
N ASP A 163 -4.87 -10.52 10.29
CA ASP A 163 -4.70 -10.48 11.74
C ASP A 163 -3.93 -9.23 12.17
N PHE A 164 -2.88 -8.87 11.43
CA PHE A 164 -2.13 -7.64 11.70
C PHE A 164 -3.00 -6.39 11.58
N CYS A 165 -3.78 -6.25 10.49
CA CYS A 165 -4.62 -5.06 10.30
C CYS A 165 -5.71 -4.98 11.38
N HIS A 166 -6.36 -6.11 11.68
CA HIS A 166 -7.38 -6.19 12.72
C HIS A 166 -6.83 -5.75 14.09
N ILE A 167 -5.68 -6.30 14.51
CA ILE A 167 -5.07 -5.94 15.81
C ILE A 167 -4.59 -4.49 15.81
N ALA A 168 -3.85 -4.06 14.79
CA ALA A 168 -3.26 -2.74 14.75
C ALA A 168 -4.32 -1.63 14.73
N ALA A 169 -5.41 -1.81 13.99
CA ALA A 169 -6.48 -0.82 13.93
C ALA A 169 -7.42 -0.92 15.14
N ASP A 170 -8.00 -2.10 15.40
CA ASP A 170 -9.13 -2.23 16.34
C ASP A 170 -8.68 -2.25 17.80
N HIS A 171 -7.44 -2.70 18.07
CA HIS A 171 -6.91 -2.83 19.44
C HIS A 171 -5.81 -1.82 19.75
N ASP A 172 -4.90 -1.55 18.80
CA ASP A 172 -3.76 -0.65 19.05
C ASP A 172 -4.02 0.80 18.62
N GLY A 173 -5.17 1.10 18.01
CA GLY A 173 -5.58 2.46 17.63
C GLY A 173 -4.75 3.09 16.51
N LYS A 174 -4.14 2.29 15.63
CA LYS A 174 -3.25 2.74 14.55
C LYS A 174 -4.03 3.00 13.25
N THR A 175 -3.64 4.01 12.49
CA THR A 175 -4.06 4.10 11.07
C THR A 175 -3.17 3.18 10.23
N VAL A 176 -3.75 2.19 9.57
CA VAL A 176 -3.05 1.25 8.68
C VAL A 176 -3.35 1.61 7.22
N ILE A 177 -2.32 1.87 6.43
CA ILE A 177 -2.43 2.18 5.00
C ILE A 177 -1.78 1.04 4.21
N VAL A 178 -2.60 0.26 3.51
CA VAL A 178 -2.19 -0.96 2.82
C VAL A 178 -2.15 -0.71 1.31
N ALA A 179 -1.04 -1.04 0.65
CA ALA A 179 -0.91 -1.04 -0.80
C ALA A 179 -0.58 -2.45 -1.31
N GLY A 180 -1.34 -2.95 -2.28
CA GLY A 180 -1.15 -4.30 -2.79
C GLY A 180 -1.85 -4.58 -4.11
N LEU A 181 -1.52 -5.70 -4.74
CA LEU A 181 -2.22 -6.20 -5.92
C LEU A 181 -3.59 -6.76 -5.51
N ASP A 182 -4.66 -6.41 -6.23
CA ASP A 182 -5.98 -7.02 -6.06
C ASP A 182 -6.08 -8.41 -6.69
N GLY A 183 -5.25 -8.69 -7.68
CA GLY A 183 -5.18 -10.00 -8.28
C GLY A 183 -3.84 -10.30 -8.95
N ASP A 184 -3.59 -11.59 -9.12
CA ASP A 184 -2.42 -12.12 -9.81
C ASP A 184 -2.54 -11.95 -11.34
N TYR A 185 -1.54 -12.45 -12.08
CA TYR A 185 -1.52 -12.39 -13.53
C TYR A 185 -2.63 -13.22 -14.20
N LEU A 186 -3.33 -14.09 -13.44
CA LEU A 186 -4.48 -14.89 -13.84
C LEU A 186 -5.83 -14.26 -13.43
N ARG A 187 -5.81 -13.05 -12.84
CA ARG A 187 -6.96 -12.35 -12.22
C ARG A 187 -7.59 -13.09 -11.06
N ARG A 188 -6.85 -13.98 -10.41
CA ARG A 188 -7.26 -14.63 -9.15
C ARG A 188 -6.85 -13.72 -7.99
N LYS A 189 -7.51 -13.88 -6.85
CA LYS A 189 -7.11 -13.24 -5.60
C LYS A 189 -5.61 -13.49 -5.35
N PHE A 190 -4.86 -12.43 -5.01
CA PHE A 190 -3.45 -12.52 -4.65
C PHE A 190 -3.27 -12.24 -3.15
N GLY A 191 -2.85 -13.26 -2.41
CA GLY A 191 -2.64 -13.15 -0.96
C GLY A 191 -3.92 -12.75 -0.24
N SER A 192 -3.77 -12.07 0.89
CA SER A 192 -4.88 -11.71 1.78
C SER A 192 -5.41 -10.27 1.57
N VAL A 193 -4.95 -9.56 0.52
CA VAL A 193 -5.30 -8.14 0.29
C VAL A 193 -6.81 -7.92 0.12
N LEU A 194 -7.52 -8.88 -0.50
CA LEU A 194 -8.97 -8.78 -0.65
C LEU A 194 -9.73 -9.14 0.62
N ASP A 195 -9.11 -9.88 1.55
CA ASP A 195 -9.77 -10.33 2.79
C ASP A 195 -9.90 -9.21 3.81
N ILE A 196 -9.06 -8.18 3.72
CA ILE A 196 -9.14 -7.00 4.59
C ILE A 196 -10.11 -5.93 4.09
N ILE A 197 -10.70 -6.09 2.90
CA ILE A 197 -11.68 -5.13 2.36
C ILE A 197 -12.88 -4.93 3.29
N PRO A 198 -13.48 -5.98 3.89
CA PRO A 198 -14.57 -5.80 4.86
C PRO A 198 -14.17 -5.05 6.14
N LEU A 199 -12.87 -5.02 6.47
CA LEU A 199 -12.34 -4.26 7.61
C LEU A 199 -12.03 -2.80 7.26
N ALA A 200 -11.98 -2.45 5.96
CA ALA A 200 -11.43 -1.19 5.51
C ALA A 200 -12.42 -0.02 5.56
N ASP A 201 -12.01 1.08 6.20
CA ASP A 201 -12.69 2.37 6.16
C ASP A 201 -12.66 3.01 4.76
N SER A 202 -11.62 2.71 3.96
CA SER A 202 -11.57 3.14 2.56
C SER A 202 -10.88 2.13 1.66
N VAL A 203 -11.40 1.97 0.44
CA VAL A 203 -10.77 1.17 -0.61
C VAL A 203 -10.63 2.01 -1.87
N THR A 204 -9.41 2.17 -2.34
CA THR A 204 -9.07 2.92 -3.57
C THR A 204 -8.50 1.96 -4.60
N LYS A 205 -9.20 1.76 -5.72
CA LYS A 205 -8.68 0.98 -6.86
C LYS A 205 -8.06 1.89 -7.92
N LEU A 206 -6.74 1.89 -7.98
CA LEU A 206 -5.97 2.59 -9.01
C LEU A 206 -6.01 1.82 -10.33
N ASN A 207 -5.82 2.55 -11.42
CA ASN A 207 -5.62 2.00 -12.75
C ASN A 207 -4.30 2.53 -13.33
N SER A 208 -3.74 1.78 -14.27
CA SER A 208 -2.57 2.18 -15.04
C SER A 208 -2.97 2.48 -16.49
N ARG A 209 -1.99 2.67 -17.38
CA ARG A 209 -2.25 2.80 -18.82
C ARG A 209 -1.93 1.49 -19.53
N CYS A 210 -2.85 1.03 -20.38
CA CYS A 210 -2.66 -0.18 -21.16
C CYS A 210 -1.52 0.00 -22.15
N GLU A 211 -0.49 -0.84 -22.05
CA GLU A 211 0.70 -0.76 -22.90
C GLU A 211 0.37 -0.93 -24.40
N LEU A 212 -0.74 -1.60 -24.72
CA LEU A 212 -1.15 -1.89 -26.10
C LEU A 212 -2.12 -0.87 -26.73
N CYS A 213 -2.82 -0.04 -25.94
CA CYS A 213 -3.74 0.97 -26.53
C CYS A 213 -3.87 2.28 -25.77
N GLY A 214 -3.10 2.50 -24.71
CA GLY A 214 -3.12 3.72 -23.90
C GLY A 214 -4.37 3.93 -23.02
N ARG A 215 -5.46 3.17 -23.23
CA ARG A 215 -6.67 3.22 -22.38
C ARG A 215 -6.39 2.73 -20.95
N PRO A 216 -7.27 3.04 -19.97
CA PRO A 216 -7.12 2.53 -18.61
C PRO A 216 -6.91 1.01 -18.56
N ALA A 217 -5.88 0.61 -17.83
CA ALA A 217 -5.52 -0.77 -17.55
C ALA A 217 -5.92 -1.14 -16.13
N PHE A 218 -6.51 -2.31 -16.00
CA PHE A 218 -7.05 -2.83 -14.74
C PHE A 218 -6.43 -4.17 -14.35
N PHE A 219 -5.58 -4.73 -15.21
CA PHE A 219 -5.01 -6.06 -15.04
C PHE A 219 -3.53 -6.05 -15.36
N THR A 220 -2.80 -6.92 -14.68
CA THR A 220 -1.43 -7.28 -15.03
C THR A 220 -1.48 -8.51 -15.94
N LEU A 221 -0.82 -8.45 -17.09
CA LEU A 221 -0.60 -9.58 -17.97
C LEU A 221 0.88 -9.99 -17.88
N ARG A 222 1.16 -11.28 -17.69
CA ARG A 222 2.51 -11.83 -17.77
C ARG A 222 2.88 -12.07 -19.24
N LYS A 223 4.07 -11.63 -19.64
CA LYS A 223 4.67 -11.79 -20.98
C LYS A 223 5.37 -13.14 -21.14
N SER A 224 5.87 -13.73 -20.07
CA SER A 224 6.61 -15.01 -20.07
C SER A 224 5.72 -16.25 -19.98
N ASP A 225 6.27 -17.38 -20.39
CA ASP A 225 5.69 -18.73 -20.35
C ASP A 225 5.84 -19.42 -18.98
N GLN A 226 6.61 -18.84 -18.05
CA GLN A 226 6.76 -19.35 -16.70
C GLN A 226 5.45 -19.27 -15.94
N THR A 227 5.06 -20.37 -15.27
CA THR A 227 3.73 -20.55 -14.67
C THR A 227 3.65 -20.24 -13.18
N GLY A 228 4.79 -20.12 -12.47
CA GLY A 228 4.81 -19.89 -11.02
C GLY A 228 4.13 -18.58 -10.63
N THR A 229 3.24 -18.58 -9.62
CA THR A 229 2.49 -17.38 -9.21
C THR A 229 3.41 -16.26 -8.71
N GLU A 230 4.45 -16.61 -7.97
CA GLU A 230 5.45 -15.69 -7.43
C GLU A 230 6.69 -15.62 -8.34
N LEU A 231 6.55 -14.93 -9.48
CA LEU A 231 7.73 -14.53 -10.26
C LEU A 231 7.98 -13.05 -9.97
N ILE A 232 9.01 -12.76 -9.20
CA ILE A 232 9.47 -11.40 -8.95
C ILE A 232 10.02 -10.86 -10.28
N GLY A 233 9.32 -9.86 -10.84
CA GLY A 233 9.67 -9.28 -12.13
C GLY A 233 9.10 -7.87 -12.26
N GLY A 234 9.67 -7.11 -13.19
CA GLY A 234 9.26 -5.76 -13.52
C GLY A 234 8.54 -5.70 -14.86
N ALA A 235 8.82 -4.64 -15.63
CA ALA A 235 8.24 -4.41 -16.96
C ALA A 235 8.73 -5.38 -18.05
N ASP A 236 9.83 -6.08 -17.77
CA ASP A 236 10.40 -7.16 -18.56
C ASP A 236 9.48 -8.41 -18.58
N VAL A 237 8.86 -8.72 -17.44
CA VAL A 237 7.99 -9.90 -17.28
C VAL A 237 6.51 -9.54 -17.37
N TYR A 238 6.11 -8.34 -16.96
CA TYR A 238 4.70 -7.97 -16.82
C TYR A 238 4.36 -6.70 -17.57
N MET A 239 3.10 -6.59 -18.01
CA MET A 239 2.53 -5.39 -18.61
C MET A 239 1.14 -5.08 -18.08
N PRO A 240 0.81 -3.79 -17.91
CA PRO A 240 -0.55 -3.36 -17.61
C PRO A 240 -1.43 -3.42 -18.86
N VAL A 241 -2.61 -4.02 -18.75
CA VAL A 241 -3.55 -4.16 -19.88
C VAL A 241 -5.00 -3.86 -19.52
N CYS A 242 -5.75 -3.39 -20.53
CA CYS A 242 -7.20 -3.27 -20.46
C CYS A 242 -7.86 -4.65 -20.59
N ARG A 243 -9.16 -4.74 -20.31
CA ARG A 243 -9.92 -6.00 -20.33
C ARG A 243 -9.80 -6.76 -21.65
N ARG A 244 -9.98 -6.04 -22.77
CA ARG A 244 -9.92 -6.60 -24.13
C ARG A 244 -8.57 -7.23 -24.41
N HIS A 245 -7.48 -6.52 -24.12
CA HIS A 245 -6.14 -7.01 -24.43
C HIS A 245 -5.65 -8.10 -23.49
N TYR A 246 -6.13 -8.14 -22.25
CA TYR A 246 -5.90 -9.32 -21.42
C TYR A 246 -6.56 -10.57 -22.02
N ILE A 247 -7.84 -10.50 -22.41
CA ILE A 247 -8.57 -11.66 -22.94
C ILE A 247 -7.90 -12.15 -24.23
N ASN A 248 -7.61 -11.23 -25.16
CA ASN A 248 -6.95 -11.57 -26.41
C ASN A 248 -5.51 -12.07 -26.18
N GLY A 249 -4.77 -11.44 -25.26
CA GLY A 249 -3.40 -11.85 -24.93
C GLY A 249 -3.35 -13.26 -24.35
N GLN A 250 -4.27 -13.61 -23.46
CA GLN A 250 -4.38 -14.97 -22.91
C GLN A 250 -4.66 -16.01 -24.01
N ALA A 251 -5.55 -15.72 -24.96
CA ALA A 251 -5.84 -16.62 -26.07
C ALA A 251 -4.59 -16.88 -26.95
N VAL A 252 -3.77 -15.85 -27.18
CA VAL A 252 -2.52 -15.95 -27.95
C VAL A 252 -1.48 -16.77 -27.18
N ILE A 253 -1.32 -16.52 -25.87
CA ILE A 253 -0.39 -17.25 -25.01
C ILE A 253 -0.76 -18.74 -24.98
N GLU A 254 -2.04 -19.06 -24.77
CA GLU A 254 -2.52 -20.45 -24.74
C GLU A 254 -2.33 -21.16 -26.08
N SER A 255 -2.67 -20.49 -27.20
CA SER A 255 -2.47 -21.04 -28.53
C SER A 255 -0.99 -21.32 -28.82
N THR A 256 -0.11 -20.41 -28.40
CA THR A 256 1.34 -20.55 -28.56
C THR A 256 1.86 -21.71 -27.72
N ARG A 257 1.39 -21.84 -26.48
CA ARG A 257 1.72 -22.95 -25.59
C ARG A 257 1.33 -24.30 -26.21
N LEU A 258 0.11 -24.44 -26.71
CA LEU A 258 -0.37 -25.66 -27.38
C LEU A 258 0.48 -26.02 -28.60
N ILE A 259 0.88 -25.03 -29.41
CA ILE A 259 1.76 -25.26 -30.56
C ILE A 259 3.15 -25.73 -30.11
N LEU A 260 3.71 -25.13 -29.06
CA LEU A 260 5.01 -25.51 -28.53
C LEU A 260 4.98 -26.92 -27.91
N GLU A 261 3.90 -27.29 -27.22
CA GLU A 261 3.68 -28.63 -26.69
C GLU A 261 3.53 -29.66 -27.83
N ALA A 262 2.77 -29.34 -28.88
CA ALA A 262 2.63 -30.21 -30.05
C ALA A 262 3.97 -30.44 -30.78
N LYS A 263 4.81 -29.41 -30.91
CA LYS A 263 6.15 -29.52 -31.52
C LYS A 263 7.15 -30.32 -30.67
N LYS A 264 6.91 -30.46 -29.37
CA LYS A 264 7.72 -31.31 -28.49
C LYS A 264 7.36 -32.80 -28.61
N ILE A 265 6.26 -33.14 -29.29
CA ILE A 265 5.73 -34.50 -29.43
C ILE A 265 6.15 -35.18 -30.74
N GLU A 266 6.84 -34.52 -31.69
CA GLU A 266 7.35 -35.24 -32.87
C GLU A 266 8.39 -36.31 -32.44
N PRO A 267 8.05 -37.61 -32.49
CA PRO A 267 9.02 -38.65 -32.18
C PRO A 267 9.91 -38.79 -33.41
N TYR A 268 11.22 -38.80 -33.16
CA TYR A 268 12.23 -39.24 -34.12
C TYR A 268 11.83 -40.64 -34.62
N SER A 269 11.20 -40.75 -35.80
CA SER A 269 11.02 -42.04 -36.44
C SER A 269 12.39 -42.44 -36.99
N GLU A 270 13.08 -43.30 -36.25
CA GLU A 270 14.22 -44.06 -36.78
C GLU A 270 13.81 -44.68 -38.12
N ALA A 271 14.54 -44.32 -39.17
CA ALA A 271 14.43 -45.00 -40.45
C ALA A 271 14.73 -46.48 -40.23
N VAL A 272 13.71 -47.33 -40.38
CA VAL A 272 13.85 -48.77 -40.45
C VAL A 272 14.82 -49.09 -41.60
N PRO A 273 15.99 -49.71 -41.35
CA PRO A 273 16.80 -50.23 -42.44
C PRO A 273 16.03 -51.41 -43.02
N LEU A 274 15.55 -51.29 -44.26
CA LEU A 274 15.12 -52.44 -45.04
C LEU A 274 16.33 -53.34 -45.26
N SER A 275 16.28 -54.54 -44.66
CA SER A 275 17.22 -55.61 -44.92
C SER A 275 16.93 -56.30 -46.26
N ASN A 276 18.03 -56.57 -46.98
CA ASN A 276 18.28 -57.64 -47.95
C ASN A 276 17.44 -57.72 -49.24
N CYS A 277 18.09 -57.37 -50.37
CA CYS A 277 18.34 -58.28 -51.50
C CYS A 277 19.74 -58.00 -52.05
#